data_AF-A0A241XRF6-F1
#
_entry.id   AF-A0A241XRF6-F1
#
_cell.length_a   1.000
_cell.length_b   1.000
_cell.length_c   1.000
_cell.angle_alpha   90.00
_cell.angle_beta   90.00
_cell.angle_gamma   90.00
#
_symmetry.space_group_name_H-M   'P 1'
#
loop_
_entity.id
_entity.type
_entity.pdbx_description
1 polymer ?
#
loop_
_entity_poly.entity_id
_entity_poly.type
_entity_poly.pdbx_seq_one_letter_code
_entity_poly.pdbx_strand_id
1 'polypeptide(L)'
;MFTRAALAPSSMPAKPFGLPLEILPQVDPLSLKLGETLRIQVLFDGKPLAKVKVVGDYLNESDSSVKTDEKGYAQIKVRSTGLNVVKVSHNVQREDRREVDEDGYVSTLAFSLPQE
;
A
#
# COMPACT_ATOMS: atom_id res chain seq x y z
N MET A 1 4.13 7.14 -14.74
CA MET A 1 2.94 6.70 -13.96
C MET A 1 2.71 5.24 -14.31
N PHE A 2 3.13 4.30 -13.46
CA PHE A 2 2.92 2.86 -13.69
C PHE A 2 1.84 2.38 -12.74
N THR A 3 0.68 1.99 -13.27
CA THR A 3 -0.44 1.43 -12.51
C THR A 3 -0.60 -0.03 -12.92
N ARG A 4 -0.42 -0.98 -12.00
CA ARG A 4 -0.80 -2.39 -12.22
C ARG A 4 -1.43 -2.96 -10.95
N ALA A 5 -2.69 -3.39 -11.08
CA ALA A 5 -3.38 -4.20 -10.09
C ALA A 5 -3.20 -5.68 -10.44
N ALA A 6 -2.90 -6.52 -9.45
CA ALA A 6 -2.94 -7.97 -9.59
C ALA A 6 -4.04 -8.50 -8.65
N LEU A 7 -5.12 -9.01 -9.25
CA LEU A 7 -6.17 -9.75 -8.54
C LEU A 7 -6.15 -11.19 -9.06
N ALA A 8 -5.61 -12.11 -8.27
CA ALA A 8 -5.82 -13.54 -8.42
C ALA A 8 -5.84 -14.17 -7.02
N PRO A 9 -6.90 -14.91 -6.65
CA PRO A 9 -6.98 -15.54 -5.33
C PRO A 9 -5.91 -16.61 -5.23
N SER A 10 -4.84 -16.31 -4.49
CA SER A 10 -3.72 -17.23 -4.30
C SER A 10 -3.34 -17.21 -2.83
N SER A 11 -3.44 -18.36 -2.17
CA SER A 11 -3.02 -18.60 -0.78
C SER A 11 -1.48 -18.53 -0.59
N MET A 12 -0.79 -17.68 -1.35
CA MET A 12 0.64 -17.43 -1.25
C MET A 12 0.88 -15.99 -0.80
N PRO A 13 1.79 -15.74 0.15
CA PRO A 13 2.15 -14.37 0.52
C PRO A 13 2.58 -13.61 -0.74
N ALA A 14 2.06 -12.39 -0.91
CA ALA A 14 2.37 -11.56 -2.05
C ALA A 14 3.90 -11.45 -2.19
N LYS A 15 4.46 -11.96 -3.30
CA LYS A 15 5.88 -11.81 -3.60
C LYS A 15 6.13 -10.40 -4.11
N PRO A 16 7.25 -9.75 -3.74
CA PRO A 16 7.66 -8.51 -4.36
C PRO A 16 7.75 -8.66 -5.88
N PHE A 17 7.22 -7.70 -6.60
CA PHE A 17 7.23 -7.57 -8.05
C PHE A 17 8.49 -6.86 -8.56
N GLY A 18 9.36 -6.37 -7.66
CA GLY A 18 10.58 -5.66 -8.02
C GLY A 18 10.33 -4.21 -8.45
N LEU A 19 9.23 -3.61 -7.98
CA LEU A 19 8.96 -2.19 -8.18
C LEU A 19 9.71 -1.38 -7.12
N PRO A 20 10.06 -0.12 -7.40
CA PRO A 20 10.73 0.73 -6.42
C PRO A 20 9.91 0.91 -5.14
N LEU A 21 8.57 0.97 -5.20
CA LEU A 21 7.69 1.08 -4.04
C LEU A 21 6.58 0.04 -4.12
N GLU A 22 6.49 -0.81 -3.09
CA GLU A 22 5.57 -1.95 -3.06
C GLU A 22 4.74 -2.01 -1.79
N ILE A 23 3.49 -2.46 -1.93
CA ILE A 23 2.58 -2.74 -0.82
C ILE A 23 2.29 -4.25 -0.85
N LEU A 24 2.72 -4.96 0.20
CA LEU A 24 2.56 -6.40 0.34
C LEU A 24 1.52 -6.72 1.42
N PRO A 25 0.31 -7.16 1.05
CA PRO A 25 -0.66 -7.65 2.03
C PRO A 25 -0.14 -8.93 2.70
N GLN A 26 -0.27 -9.00 4.02
CA GLN A 26 0.19 -10.15 4.83
C GLN A 26 -0.87 -11.24 4.98
N VAL A 27 -2.10 -10.92 4.59
CA VAL A 27 -3.26 -11.80 4.52
C VAL A 27 -3.93 -11.54 3.17
N ASP A 28 -4.71 -12.50 2.66
CA ASP A 28 -5.50 -12.27 1.46
C ASP A 28 -6.52 -11.14 1.72
N PRO A 29 -6.46 -10.00 1.01
CA PRO A 29 -7.40 -8.91 1.23
C PRO A 29 -8.85 -9.32 0.91
N LEU A 30 -9.07 -10.32 0.06
CA LEU A 30 -10.40 -10.82 -0.30
C LEU A 30 -11.00 -11.73 0.77
N SER A 31 -10.21 -12.23 1.72
CA SER A 31 -10.72 -13.00 2.85
C SER A 31 -11.22 -12.12 3.99
N LEU A 32 -10.99 -10.81 3.93
CA LEU A 32 -11.35 -9.87 5.00
C LEU A 32 -12.82 -9.46 4.94
N LYS A 33 -13.37 -9.10 6.10
CA LYS A 33 -14.70 -8.52 6.25
C LYS A 33 -14.63 -7.05 6.68
N LEU A 34 -15.75 -6.35 6.55
CA LEU A 34 -15.90 -4.99 7.06
C LEU A 34 -15.53 -4.91 8.54
N GLY A 35 -14.70 -3.94 8.90
CA GLY A 35 -14.24 -3.71 10.27
C GLY A 35 -13.00 -4.51 10.67
N GLU A 36 -12.60 -5.53 9.90
CA GLU A 36 -11.36 -6.26 10.13
C GLU A 36 -10.13 -5.43 9.76
N THR A 37 -8.95 -5.93 10.11
CA THR A 37 -7.68 -5.23 9.89
C THR A 37 -6.85 -5.92 8.83
N LEU A 38 -6.59 -5.21 7.73
CA LEU A 38 -5.58 -5.58 6.75
C LEU A 38 -4.20 -5.17 7.26
N ARG A 39 -3.36 -6.16 7.55
CA ARG A 39 -1.93 -5.93 7.80
C ARG A 39 -1.18 -5.91 6.48
N ILE A 40 -0.41 -4.84 6.23
CA ILE A 40 0.46 -4.71 5.06
C ILE A 40 1.92 -4.51 5.48
N GLN A 41 2.83 -4.80 4.57
CA GLN A 41 4.23 -4.37 4.62
C GLN A 41 4.53 -3.49 3.42
N VAL A 42 5.21 -2.37 3.63
CA VAL A 42 5.66 -1.48 2.56
C VAL A 42 7.15 -1.69 2.35
N LEU A 43 7.54 -1.90 1.09
CA LEU A 43 8.94 -2.02 0.68
C LEU A 43 9.32 -0.86 -0.25
N PHE A 44 10.55 -0.36 -0.11
CA PHE A 44 11.20 0.50 -1.09
C PHE A 44 12.50 -0.16 -1.56
N ASP A 45 12.66 -0.33 -2.87
CA ASP A 45 13.76 -1.10 -3.49
C ASP A 45 14.01 -2.45 -2.81
N GLY A 46 12.91 -3.17 -2.53
CA GLY A 46 12.93 -4.48 -1.88
C GLY A 46 13.26 -4.47 -0.38
N LYS A 47 13.47 -3.30 0.24
CA LYS A 47 13.76 -3.16 1.68
C LYS A 47 12.57 -2.59 2.44
N PRO A 48 12.33 -2.98 3.70
CA PRO A 48 11.26 -2.41 4.51
C PRO A 48 11.34 -0.88 4.62
N LEU A 49 10.23 -0.19 4.31
CA LEU A 49 10.14 1.27 4.36
C LEU A 49 9.41 1.72 5.62
N ALA A 50 10.16 2.24 6.59
CA ALA A 50 9.65 2.72 7.86
C ALA A 50 9.10 4.15 7.80
N LYS A 51 8.19 4.48 8.73
CA LYS A 51 7.62 5.83 8.95
C LYS A 51 6.95 6.46 7.71
N VAL A 52 6.62 5.67 6.69
CA VAL A 52 5.94 6.16 5.48
C VAL A 52 4.44 6.28 5.72
N LYS A 53 3.82 7.30 5.13
CA LYS A 53 2.38 7.52 5.24
C LYS A 53 1.63 6.53 4.34
N VAL A 54 0.68 5.82 4.94
CA VAL A 54 -0.24 4.91 4.28
C VAL A 54 -1.66 5.43 4.46
N VAL A 55 -2.35 5.68 3.35
CA VAL A 55 -3.78 6.01 3.34
C VAL A 55 -4.55 4.72 3.10
N GLY A 56 -5.37 4.31 4.07
CA GLY A 56 -6.05 3.01 4.05
C GLY A 56 -7.32 2.96 3.22
N ASP A 57 -8.03 4.09 3.14
CA ASP A 57 -9.23 4.26 2.33
C ASP A 57 -9.11 5.56 1.52
N TYR A 58 -8.37 5.48 0.41
CA TYR A 58 -8.10 6.64 -0.43
C TYR A 58 -9.35 7.19 -1.13
N LEU A 59 -10.38 6.36 -1.33
CA LEU A 59 -11.60 6.78 -2.03
C LEU A 59 -12.55 7.56 -1.11
N ASN A 60 -12.69 7.14 0.15
CA ASN A 60 -13.68 7.72 1.06
C ASN A 60 -13.05 8.58 2.17
N GLU A 61 -11.78 8.36 2.53
CA GLU A 61 -11.14 9.02 3.69
C GLU A 61 -9.66 9.30 3.44
N SER A 62 -9.36 10.10 2.40
CA SER A 62 -7.99 10.39 1.97
C SER A 62 -7.12 11.13 2.99
N ASP A 63 -7.73 11.81 3.97
CA ASP A 63 -7.03 12.57 5.02
C ASP A 63 -6.52 11.69 6.17
N SER A 64 -7.10 10.50 6.32
CA SER A 64 -6.78 9.57 7.39
C SER A 64 -5.65 8.64 6.96
N SER A 65 -4.57 8.63 7.74
CA SER A 65 -3.39 7.86 7.42
C SER A 65 -2.71 7.29 8.65
N VAL A 66 -2.08 6.14 8.44
CA VAL A 66 -1.21 5.49 9.43
C VAL A 66 0.22 5.54 8.92
N LYS A 67 1.19 5.45 9.84
CA LYS A 67 2.60 5.34 9.48
C LYS A 67 3.06 3.90 9.64
N THR A 68 3.96 3.46 8.76
CA THR A 68 4.61 2.17 8.96
C THR A 68 5.55 2.18 10.16
N ASP A 69 5.68 1.03 10.81
CA ASP A 69 6.65 0.79 11.87
C ASP A 69 8.08 0.65 11.32
N GLU A 70 9.06 0.42 12.20
CA GLU A 70 10.48 0.27 11.83
C GLU A 70 10.75 -0.93 10.90
N LYS A 71 9.83 -1.89 10.84
CA LYS A 71 9.89 -3.07 9.97
C LYS A 71 9.02 -2.91 8.71
N GLY A 72 8.52 -1.70 8.46
CA GLY A 72 7.71 -1.36 7.30
C GLY A 72 6.26 -1.83 7.37
N TYR A 73 5.76 -2.28 8.52
CA TYR A 73 4.36 -2.75 8.64
C TYR A 73 3.39 -1.63 9.00
N ALA A 74 2.18 -1.72 8.46
CA ALA A 74 1.04 -0.90 8.85
C ALA A 74 -0.22 -1.75 9.02
N GLN A 75 -1.13 -1.28 9.87
CA GLN A 75 -2.43 -1.88 10.10
C GLN A 75 -3.52 -0.95 9.59
N ILE A 76 -4.37 -1.45 8.71
CA ILE A 76 -5.42 -0.69 8.05
C ILE A 76 -6.75 -1.33 8.39
N LYS A 77 -7.67 -0.56 8.98
CA LYS A 77 -9.04 -1.04 9.19
C LYS A 77 -9.80 -1.00 7.87
N VAL A 78 -10.44 -2.10 7.50
CA VAL A 78 -11.30 -2.18 6.32
C VAL A 78 -12.62 -1.48 6.62
N ARG A 79 -12.93 -0.42 5.85
CA ARG A 79 -14.07 0.47 6.12
C ARG A 79 -15.15 0.45 5.03
N SER A 80 -14.90 -0.22 3.91
CA SER A 80 -15.86 -0.33 2.80
C SER A 80 -16.15 -1.80 2.47
N THR A 81 -17.42 -2.11 2.22
CA THR A 81 -17.90 -3.42 1.70
C THR A 81 -17.75 -3.54 0.18
N GLY A 82 -17.30 -2.49 -0.50
CA GLY A 82 -17.03 -2.47 -1.93
C GLY A 82 -15.54 -2.36 -2.24
N LEU A 83 -15.21 -1.49 -3.19
CA LEU A 83 -13.82 -1.20 -3.56
C LEU A 83 -13.11 -0.46 -2.41
N ASN A 84 -11.98 -1.02 -1.99
CA ASN A 84 -11.04 -0.44 -1.04
C ASN A 84 -9.73 -0.14 -1.80
N VAL A 85 -9.17 1.05 -1.58
CA VAL A 85 -7.90 1.46 -2.21
C VAL A 85 -6.95 1.96 -1.13
N VAL A 86 -5.88 1.21 -0.92
CA VAL A 86 -4.74 1.61 -0.08
C VAL A 86 -3.72 2.32 -0.95
N LYS A 87 -3.21 3.47 -0.48
CA LYS A 87 -2.21 4.27 -1.19
C LYS A 87 -1.01 4.56 -0.29
N VAL A 88 0.19 4.45 -0.87
CA VAL A 88 1.45 4.88 -0.26
C VAL A 88 2.13 5.87 -1.19
N SER A 89 2.68 6.93 -0.61
CA SER A 89 3.49 7.93 -1.30
C SER A 89 4.82 8.11 -0.57
N HIS A 90 5.92 8.09 -1.33
CA HIS A 90 7.27 8.26 -0.82
C HIS A 90 8.06 9.19 -1.74
N ASN A 91 8.64 10.26 -1.19
CA ASN A 91 9.51 11.17 -1.93
C ASN A 91 10.94 10.96 -1.44
N VAL A 92 11.88 10.92 -2.40
CA VAL A 92 13.31 10.82 -2.14
C VAL A 92 13.97 12.07 -2.69
N GLN A 93 14.77 12.77 -1.89
CA GLN A 93 15.55 13.91 -2.41
C GLN A 93 16.64 13.41 -3.34
N ARG A 94 16.78 14.06 -4.50
CA ARG A 94 17.83 13.73 -5.46
C ARG A 94 19.13 14.43 -5.08
N GLU A 95 20.26 13.72 -5.14
CA GLU A 95 21.57 14.31 -4.84
C GLU A 95 22.07 15.26 -5.94
N ASP A 96 21.70 15.03 -7.21
CA ASP A 96 21.99 15.93 -8.33
C ASP A 96 20.84 16.93 -8.54
N ARG A 97 20.93 18.08 -7.87
CA ARG A 97 19.92 19.15 -7.81
C ARG A 97 19.78 20.01 -9.08
N ARG A 98 20.12 19.49 -10.26
CA ARG A 98 20.22 20.34 -11.45
C ARG A 98 18.88 20.72 -12.10
N GLU A 99 17.80 19.96 -11.91
CA GLU A 99 16.50 20.27 -12.57
C GLU A 99 15.23 19.87 -11.78
N VAL A 100 15.29 18.90 -10.85
CA VAL A 100 14.15 18.47 -10.00
C VAL A 100 14.68 18.09 -8.61
N ASP A 101 14.04 18.57 -7.55
CA ASP A 101 14.51 18.38 -6.16
C ASP A 101 14.21 17.00 -5.57
N GLU A 102 13.15 16.33 -6.04
CA GLU A 102 12.66 15.06 -5.47
C GLU A 102 12.15 14.08 -6.53
N ASP A 103 12.43 12.79 -6.32
CA ASP A 103 11.80 11.68 -7.04
C ASP A 103 10.61 11.16 -6.22
N GLY A 104 9.41 11.26 -6.79
CA GLY A 104 8.15 10.87 -6.16
C GLY A 104 7.69 9.48 -6.58
N TYR A 105 7.50 8.59 -5.61
CA TYR A 105 7.03 7.22 -5.79
C TYR A 105 5.63 7.06 -5.20
N VAL A 106 4.75 6.38 -5.95
CA VAL A 106 3.39 6.07 -5.52
C VAL A 106 3.10 4.61 -5.81
N SER A 107 2.49 3.94 -4.85
CA SER A 107 2.02 2.56 -4.97
C SER A 107 0.61 2.45 -4.43
N THR A 108 -0.21 1.62 -5.06
CA THR A 108 -1.60 1.40 -4.64
C THR A 108 -1.94 -0.08 -4.62
N LEU A 109 -2.72 -0.48 -3.62
CA LEU A 109 -3.33 -1.81 -3.51
C LEU A 109 -4.84 -1.64 -3.52
N ALA A 110 -5.50 -2.19 -4.54
CA ALA A 110 -6.94 -2.14 -4.69
C ALA A 110 -7.53 -3.55 -4.53
N PHE A 111 -8.60 -3.66 -3.75
CA PHE A 111 -9.33 -4.91 -3.54
C PHE A 111 -10.81 -4.61 -3.30
N SER A 112 -11.69 -5.51 -3.73
CA SER A 112 -13.13 -5.38 -3.51
C SER A 112 -13.59 -6.53 -2.64
N LEU A 113 -14.33 -6.23 -1.57
CA LEU A 113 -14.98 -7.28 -0.81
C LEU A 113 -16.17 -7.81 -1.62
N PRO A 114 -16.43 -9.13 -1.61
CA PRO A 114 -17.66 -9.67 -2.18
C PRO A 114 -18.86 -9.08 -1.42
N GLN A 115 -19.84 -8.58 -2.16
CA GLN A 115 -21.15 -8.23 -1.59
C GLN A 115 -21.88 -9.54 -1.29
N GLU A 116 -22.28 -9.75 -0.03
CA GLU A 116 -23.23 -10.82 0.35
C GLU A 116 -24.63 -10.51 -0.17
#